data_AF-A0A4Q9KRC0-F1
#
_entry.id   AF-A0A4Q9KRC0-F1
#
_cell.length_a   1.000
_cell.length_b   1.000
_cell.length_c   1.000
_cell.angle_alpha   90.00
_cell.angle_beta   90.00
_cell.angle_gamma   90.00
#
_symmetry.space_group_name_H-M   'P 1'
#
loop_
_entity.id
_entity.type
_entity.pdbx_description
1 polymer ?
#
loop_
_entity_poly.entity_id
_entity_poly.type
_entity_poly.pdbx_seq_one_letter_code
_entity_poly.pdbx_strand_id
1 'polypeptide(L)' 'MNDYIKKAMSLQATINIGTIGHVAHGKSTLVRAISGIHTIKFKSELERNITIKLGYAN' A
#
# COMPACT_ATOMS: atom_id res chain seq x y z
N MET A 1 -17.21 -22.30 9.44
CA MET A 1 -17.10 -21.01 10.17
C MET A 1 -15.71 -20.84 10.77
N ASN A 2 -15.22 -21.78 11.60
CA ASN A 2 -13.90 -21.69 12.24
C ASN A 2 -12.70 -21.63 11.27
N ASP A 3 -12.74 -22.36 10.16
CA ASP A 3 -11.62 -22.37 9.20
C ASP A 3 -11.49 -21.05 8.43
N TYR A 4 -12.60 -20.37 8.16
CA TYR A 4 -12.58 -19.04 7.54
C TYR A 4 -11.95 -17.99 8.46
N ILE A 5 -12.28 -18.04 9.75
CA ILE A 5 -11.72 -17.14 10.76
C ILE A 5 -10.22 -17.41 10.92
N LYS A 6 -9.80 -18.68 11.03
CA LYS A 6 -8.37 -19.05 11.07
C LYS A 6 -7.60 -18.55 9.84
N LYS A 7 -8.18 -18.71 8.65
CA LYS A 7 -7.57 -18.23 7.40
C LYS A 7 -7.44 -16.70 7.39
N ALA A 8 -8.48 -15.97 7.78
CA ALA A 8 -8.44 -14.51 7.87
C ALA A 8 -7.36 -14.02 8.85
N MET A 9 -7.26 -14.64 10.04
CA MET A 9 -6.24 -14.29 11.03
C MET A 9 -4.82 -14.56 10.52
N SER A 10 -4.62 -15.63 9.74
CA SER A 10 -3.30 -15.96 9.17
C SER A 10 -2.83 -14.99 8.07
N LEU A 11 -3.76 -14.25 7.45
CA LEU A 11 -3.47 -13.30 6.37
C LEU A 11 -3.39 -11.84 6.87
N GLN A 12 -3.63 -11.62 8.16
CA GLN A 12 -3.58 -10.27 8.72
C GLN A 12 -2.13 -9.80 8.83
N ALA A 13 -1.85 -8.60 8.34
CA ALA A 13 -0.56 -7.97 8.52
C ALA A 13 -0.27 -7.76 10.02
N THR A 14 0.83 -8.34 10.50
CA THR A 14 1.28 -8.23 11.89
C THR A 14 2.22 -7.05 12.11
N ILE A 15 2.84 -6.55 11.03
CA ILE A 15 3.79 -5.43 11.04
C ILE A 15 3.39 -4.44 9.95
N ASN A 16 3.31 -3.16 10.31
CA ASN A 16 3.09 -2.07 9.37
C ASN A 16 4.41 -1.35 9.10
N ILE A 17 4.76 -1.18 7.82
CA ILE A 17 5.97 -0.48 7.40
C ILE A 17 5.57 0.80 6.66
N GLY A 18 6.03 1.95 7.15
CA GLY A 18 5.79 3.24 6.53
C GLY A 18 7.00 3.72 5.71
N THR A 19 6.77 4.17 4.48
CA THR A 19 7.80 4.79 3.63
C THR A 19 7.68 6.31 3.64
N ILE A 20 8.72 7.03 4.04
CA ILE A 20 8.78 8.50 4.10
C ILE A 20 9.92 9.06 3.23
N GLY A 21 9.93 10.38 2.97
CA GLY A 21 10.98 11.05 2.18
C GLY A 21 10.46 12.12 1.21
N HIS A 22 11.38 12.81 0.53
CA HIS A 22 11.07 13.95 -0.34
C HIS A 22 10.20 13.59 -1.56
N VAL A 23 9.49 14.57 -2.11
CA VAL A 23 8.65 14.39 -3.31
C VAL A 23 9.49 13.81 -4.46
N ALA A 24 8.88 12.96 -5.29
CA ALA A 24 9.52 12.26 -6.42
C ALA A 24 10.66 11.26 -6.09
N HIS A 25 11.00 11.00 -4.83
CA HIS A 25 12.01 9.98 -4.46
C HIS A 25 11.51 8.51 -4.58
N GLY A 26 10.43 8.25 -5.29
CA GLY A 26 10.01 6.87 -5.60
C GLY A 26 9.44 6.04 -4.43
N LYS A 27 9.01 6.65 -3.32
CA LYS A 27 8.40 5.93 -2.17
C LYS A 27 7.25 5.00 -2.60
N SER A 28 6.30 5.51 -3.38
CA SER A 28 5.16 4.73 -3.89
C SER A 28 5.60 3.64 -4.88
N THR A 29 6.70 3.88 -5.61
CA THR A 29 7.33 2.88 -6.50
C THR A 29 7.97 1.75 -5.69
N LEU A 30 8.65 2.06 -4.59
CA LEU A 30 9.23 1.07 -3.68
C LEU A 30 8.15 0.19 -3.07
N VAL A 31 7.06 0.78 -2.57
CA VAL A 31 5.91 0.01 -2.03
C VAL A 31 5.33 -0.92 -3.10
N ARG A 32 5.18 -0.43 -4.35
CA ARG A 32 4.71 -1.25 -5.47
C ARG A 32 5.67 -2.39 -5.82
N ALA A 33 6.98 -2.15 -5.79
CA ALA A 33 7.98 -3.16 -6.10
C ALA A 33 7.99 -4.30 -5.06
N ILE A 34 7.75 -3.97 -3.78
CA ILE A 34 7.72 -4.95 -2.68
C ILE A 34 6.38 -5.70 -2.64
N SER A 35 5.26 -4.98 -2.70
CA SER A 35 3.92 -5.57 -2.50
C SER A 35 3.26 -6.05 -3.80
N GLY A 36 3.74 -5.62 -4.97
CA GLY A 36 3.05 -5.79 -6.26
C GLY A 36 1.81 -4.90 -6.43
N ILE A 37 1.38 -4.19 -5.37
CA ILE A 37 0.15 -3.40 -5.36
C ILE A 37 0.45 -1.95 -5.66
N HIS A 38 -0.30 -1.37 -6.60
CA HIS A 38 -0.24 0.06 -6.86
C HIS A 38 -1.07 0.82 -5.81
N THR A 39 -0.42 1.72 -5.08
CA THR A 39 -1.03 2.44 -3.95
C THR A 39 -1.92 3.61 -4.35
N ILE A 40 -1.82 4.10 -5.60
CA ILE A 40 -2.67 5.18 -6.12
C ILE A 40 -4.05 4.62 -6.43
N LYS A 41 -5.08 5.15 -5.76
CA LYS A 41 -6.49 4.73 -5.94
C LYS A 41 -7.38 5.82 -6.52
N PHE A 42 -6.93 7.07 -6.53
CA PHE A 42 -7.74 8.20 -6.98
C PHE A 42 -7.29 8.70 -8.36
N LYS A 43 -8.26 8.97 -9.25
CA LYS A 43 -7.99 9.46 -10.61
C LYS A 43 -7.17 10.75 -10.61
N SER A 44 -7.46 11.66 -9.68
CA SER A 44 -6.75 12.94 -9.53
C SER A 44 -5.28 12.79 -9.13
N GLU A 45 -4.93 11.75 -8.36
CA GLU A 45 -3.55 11.42 -8.01
C GLU A 45 -2.79 10.84 -9.20
N LEU A 46 -3.47 10.01 -10.00
CA LEU A 46 -2.91 9.43 -11.22
C LEU A 46 -2.63 10.51 -12.27
N GLU A 47 -3.58 11.41 -12.51
CA GLU A 47 -3.44 12.51 -13.47
C GLU A 47 -2.32 13.50 -13.09
N ARG A 48 -2.09 13.71 -11.78
CA ARG A 48 -1.07 14.64 -11.28
C ARG A 48 0.26 13.96 -10.93
N ASN A 49 0.31 12.63 -11.01
CA ASN A 49 1.45 11.80 -10.62
C ASN A 49 2.03 12.13 -9.23
N ILE A 50 1.15 12.39 -8.25
CA ILE A 50 1.51 12.68 -6.86
C ILE A 50 0.65 11.88 -5.89
N THR A 51 1.21 11.58 -4.72
CA THR A 51 0.48 10.96 -3.62
C THR A 51 -0.11 12.07 -2.73
N ILE A 52 -1.45 12.13 -2.64
CA ILE A 52 -2.18 13.14 -1.85
C ILE A 52 -2.76 12.49 -0.60
N LYS A 53 -3.25 11.26 -0.72
CA LYS A 53 -3.81 10.45 0.37
C LYS A 53 -2.84 9.33 0.76
N LEU A 54 -3.01 8.83 1.98
CA LEU A 54 -2.18 7.73 2.46
C LEU A 54 -2.49 6.46 1.63
N GLY A 55 -1.46 5.92 0.99
CA GLY A 55 -1.52 4.65 0.29
C GLY A 55 -1.32 3.47 1.25
N TYR A 56 -1.99 2.35 1.00
CA TYR A 56 -1.83 1.11 1.76
C TYR A 56 -1.79 -0.09 0.81
N ALA A 57 -0.92 -1.04 1.11
CA ALA A 57 -0.76 -2.31 0.41
C ALA A 57 -0.51 -3.41 1.45
N ASN A 58 -1.20 -4.53 1.33
CA ASN A 58 -1.12 -5.70 2.20
C ASN A 58 -1.20 -7.00 1.41
#